data_AF-A0A654BQZ7-F1
#
_entry.id   AF-A0A654BQZ7-F1
#
_cell.length_a   1.000
_cell.length_b   1.000
_cell.length_c   1.000
_cell.angle_alpha   90.00
_cell.angle_beta   90.00
_cell.angle_gamma   90.00
#
_symmetry.space_group_name_H-M   'P 1'
#
loop_
_entity.id
_entity.type
_entity.pdbx_description
1 polymer ?
#
loop_
_entity_poly.entity_id
_entity_poly.type
_entity_poly.pdbx_seq_one_letter_code
_entity_poly.pdbx_strand_id
1 'polypeptide(L)'
;MKRRTLLFSSAAALGLVAVGSGAWVYEDRQVFIPQLLQRLVGNFQMGPEDQRKFVDAMANHYGSEKLTALMGLYKIRQETGVGTPYTDLRVDNFERRLLTDFMVSTDYLRQQNKTNPKVSFLGYRLPCSNPYARFDGLA
;
A
#
# COMPACT_ATOMS: atom_id res chain seq x y z
N MET A 1 -50.85 22.75 12.84
CA MET A 1 -49.63 23.39 12.29
C MET A 1 -48.70 22.32 11.71
N LYS A 2 -48.30 22.46 10.43
CA LYS A 2 -47.09 21.98 9.69
C LYS A 2 -46.44 20.63 10.10
N ARG A 3 -46.58 19.53 9.33
CA ARG A 3 -45.72 19.07 8.19
C ARG A 3 -44.20 19.33 8.34
N ARG A 4 -43.37 18.28 8.43
CA ARG A 4 -42.29 17.92 7.47
C ARG A 4 -41.30 16.86 7.99
N THR A 5 -41.12 15.86 7.14
CA THR A 5 -39.99 14.94 6.88
C THR A 5 -38.58 15.47 7.15
N LEU A 6 -37.69 14.59 7.64
CA LEU A 6 -36.27 14.48 7.29
C LEU A 6 -35.90 12.98 7.37
N LEU A 7 -35.87 12.22 6.26
CA LEU A 7 -34.74 12.02 5.32
C LEU A 7 -33.52 11.38 6.03
N PHE A 8 -33.29 10.08 5.82
CA PHE A 8 -32.45 9.51 4.75
C PHE A 8 -30.96 9.85 4.89
N SER A 9 -30.15 8.78 4.79
CA SER A 9 -28.77 8.78 4.33
C SER A 9 -27.70 9.11 5.37
N SER A 10 -27.08 8.05 5.90
CA SER A 10 -25.62 7.93 5.85
C SER A 10 -25.22 6.48 6.07
N ALA A 11 -25.18 5.74 4.96
CA ALA A 11 -24.30 4.61 4.80
C ALA A 11 -22.85 5.13 4.86
N ALA A 12 -22.36 5.45 6.06
CA ALA A 12 -20.95 5.41 6.32
C ALA A 12 -20.66 3.97 6.71
N ALA A 13 -20.40 3.14 5.70
CA ALA A 13 -19.63 1.93 5.90
C ALA A 13 -18.32 2.37 6.54
N LEU A 14 -18.28 2.35 7.87
CA LEU A 14 -17.07 2.40 8.65
C LEU A 14 -16.33 1.11 8.31
N GLY A 15 -15.64 1.12 7.17
CA GLY A 15 -14.59 0.19 6.83
C GLY A 15 -13.37 0.43 7.72
N LEU A 16 -13.58 0.57 9.02
CA LEU A 16 -12.56 0.33 10.02
C LEU A 16 -12.58 -1.17 10.24
N VAL A 17 -11.90 -1.88 9.34
CA VAL A 17 -11.54 -3.27 9.63
C VAL A 17 -10.70 -3.22 10.90
N ALA A 18 -11.21 -3.93 11.90
CA ALA A 18 -10.73 -3.95 13.26
C ALA A 18 -9.21 -4.02 13.35
N VAL A 19 -8.63 -3.02 14.02
CA VAL A 19 -7.30 -3.10 14.62
C VAL A 19 -7.42 -4.13 15.75
N GLY A 20 -7.19 -5.40 15.43
CA GLY A 20 -7.51 -6.51 16.33
C GLY A 20 -6.62 -7.72 16.14
N SER A 21 -5.33 -7.54 15.84
CA SER A 21 -4.35 -8.63 15.80
C SER A 21 -2.92 -8.15 15.57
N GLY A 22 -2.30 -7.50 16.57
CA GLY A 22 -0.90 -7.04 16.44
C GLY A 22 0.11 -8.13 16.03
N ALA A 23 -0.19 -9.40 16.30
CA ALA A 23 0.65 -10.54 15.92
C ALA A 23 0.40 -11.08 14.50
N TRP A 24 -0.86 -11.12 14.02
CA TRP A 24 -1.22 -11.75 12.73
C TRP A 24 -0.96 -10.85 11.52
N VAL A 25 -0.92 -9.53 11.74
CA VAL A 25 -0.65 -8.52 10.71
C VAL A 25 0.67 -8.76 9.97
N TYR A 26 1.69 -9.28 10.67
CA TYR A 26 3.03 -9.49 10.12
C TYR A 26 3.24 -10.88 9.50
N GLU A 27 2.24 -11.76 9.54
CA GLU A 27 2.31 -13.09 8.92
C GLU A 27 1.71 -13.10 7.51
N ASP A 28 0.66 -12.30 7.30
CA ASP A 28 0.04 -12.16 5.99
C ASP A 28 0.58 -10.93 5.23
N ARG A 29 1.28 -11.19 4.12
CA ARG A 29 1.78 -10.15 3.20
C ARG A 29 0.66 -9.25 2.67
N GLN A 30 -0.56 -9.78 2.52
CA GLN A 30 -1.73 -9.03 2.04
C GLN A 30 -2.25 -8.02 3.08
N VAL A 31 -1.79 -8.12 4.32
CA VAL A 31 -2.09 -7.18 5.41
C VAL A 31 -0.88 -6.30 5.70
N PHE A 32 0.31 -6.89 5.82
CA PHE A 32 1.54 -6.17 6.13
C PHE A 32 1.90 -5.11 5.09
N ILE A 33 1.94 -5.47 3.80
CA ILE A 33 2.42 -4.58 2.74
C ILE A 33 1.53 -3.34 2.58
N PRO A 34 0.19 -3.46 2.52
CA PRO A 34 -0.69 -2.29 2.43
C PRO A 34 -0.60 -1.38 3.66
N GLN A 35 -0.49 -1.94 4.87
CA GLN A 35 -0.36 -1.14 6.09
C GLN A 35 0.97 -0.39 6.14
N LEU A 36 2.07 -1.06 5.76
CA LEU A 36 3.37 -0.39 5.66
C LEU A 36 3.32 0.73 4.62
N LEU A 37 2.70 0.50 3.46
CA LEU A 37 2.52 1.55 2.46
C LEU A 37 1.71 2.73 2.98
N GLN A 38 0.61 2.50 3.68
CA GLN A 38 -0.18 3.58 4.29
C GLN A 38 0.64 4.37 5.31
N ARG A 39 1.52 3.71 6.07
CA ARG A 39 2.45 4.39 6.98
C ARG A 39 3.50 5.24 6.25
N LEU A 40 4.01 4.76 5.12
CA LEU A 40 5.05 5.45 4.34
C LEU A 40 4.51 6.59 3.46
N VAL A 41 3.33 6.41 2.88
CA VAL A 41 2.74 7.30 1.87
C VAL A 41 1.62 8.18 2.42
N GLY A 42 1.01 7.77 3.54
CA GLY A 42 -0.20 8.38 4.09
C GLY A 42 -1.47 7.72 3.53
N ASN A 43 -2.59 8.42 3.71
CA ASN A 43 -3.91 7.87 3.37
C ASN A 43 -4.10 7.76 1.84
N PHE A 44 -4.42 6.56 1.36
CA PHE A 44 -4.89 6.30 0.01
C PHE A 44 -5.88 5.13 0.02
N GLN A 45 -6.66 5.00 -1.04
CA GLN A 45 -7.54 3.86 -1.28
C GLN A 45 -7.02 3.04 -2.45
N MET A 46 -7.09 1.72 -2.36
CA MET A 46 -6.82 0.81 -3.47
C MET A 46 -7.88 -0.28 -3.46
N GLY A 47 -8.35 -0.69 -4.64
CA GLY A 47 -9.30 -1.79 -4.75
C GLY A 47 -8.68 -3.10 -4.23
N PRO A 48 -9.47 -4.01 -3.62
CA PRO A 48 -8.93 -5.25 -3.05
C PRO A 48 -8.26 -6.16 -4.11
N GLU A 49 -8.75 -6.11 -5.36
CA GLU A 49 -8.14 -6.84 -6.47
C GLU A 49 -6.79 -6.25 -6.89
N ASP A 50 -6.74 -4.92 -7.06
CA ASP A 50 -5.50 -4.20 -7.42
C ASP A 50 -4.44 -4.35 -6.32
N GLN A 51 -4.84 -4.27 -5.05
CA GLN A 51 -3.97 -4.51 -3.92
C GLN A 51 -3.39 -5.92 -3.94
N ARG A 52 -4.23 -6.94 -4.15
CA ARG A 52 -3.78 -8.32 -4.23
C ARG A 52 -2.78 -8.52 -5.36
N LYS A 53 -3.10 -8.02 -6.56
CA LYS A 53 -2.22 -8.08 -7.74
C LYS A 53 -0.87 -7.40 -7.47
N PHE A 54 -0.89 -6.22 -6.85
CA PHE A 54 0.33 -5.49 -6.50
C PHE A 54 1.21 -6.29 -5.52
N VAL A 55 0.62 -6.78 -4.41
CA VAL A 55 1.34 -7.55 -3.39
C VAL A 55 1.89 -8.86 -3.96
N ASP A 56 1.09 -9.57 -4.75
CA ASP A 56 1.52 -10.82 -5.37
C ASP A 56 2.62 -10.58 -6.42
N ALA A 57 2.51 -9.53 -7.25
CA ALA A 57 3.55 -9.18 -8.21
C ALA A 57 4.87 -8.79 -7.52
N MET A 58 4.78 -8.04 -6.41
CA MET A 58 5.94 -7.73 -5.59
C MET A 58 6.58 -8.98 -5.01
N ALA A 59 5.78 -9.86 -4.40
CA ALA A 59 6.27 -11.10 -3.77
C ALA A 59 6.92 -12.03 -4.80
N ASN A 60 6.32 -12.16 -5.99
CA ASN A 60 6.88 -12.94 -7.09
C ASN A 60 8.22 -12.37 -7.56
N HIS A 61 8.35 -11.04 -7.64
CA HIS A 61 9.61 -10.40 -8.02
C HIS A 61 10.69 -10.54 -6.94
N TYR A 62 10.33 -10.32 -5.68
CA TYR A 62 11.29 -10.33 -4.57
C TYR A 62 11.72 -11.73 -4.14
N GLY A 63 10.86 -12.72 -4.40
CA GLY A 63 10.91 -14.04 -3.78
C GLY A 63 10.11 -14.03 -2.47
N SER A 64 9.08 -14.87 -2.40
CA SER A 64 8.17 -14.95 -1.25
C SER A 64 8.91 -15.20 0.07
N GLU A 65 9.90 -16.11 0.09
CA GLU A 65 10.68 -16.41 1.30
C GLU A 65 11.48 -15.19 1.78
N LYS A 66 12.11 -14.48 0.84
CA LYS A 66 12.88 -13.27 1.14
C LYS A 66 11.99 -12.17 1.70
N LEU A 67 10.78 -12.03 1.15
CA LEU A 67 9.79 -11.09 1.66
C LEU A 67 9.39 -11.43 3.10
N THR A 68 9.07 -12.70 3.38
CA THR A 68 8.73 -13.16 4.73
C THR A 68 9.87 -12.91 5.72
N ALA A 69 11.14 -13.17 5.33
CA ALA A 69 12.29 -12.88 6.18
C ALA A 69 12.42 -11.38 6.49
N LEU A 70 12.19 -10.51 5.50
CA LEU A 70 12.21 -9.05 5.70
C LEU A 70 11.06 -8.57 6.58
N MET A 71 9.87 -9.15 6.44
CA MET A 71 8.72 -8.90 7.33
C MET A 71 9.06 -9.25 8.78
N GLY A 72 9.75 -10.37 9.00
CA GLY A 72 10.27 -10.76 10.31
C GLY A 72 11.28 -9.75 10.87
N LEU A 73 12.27 -9.34 10.08
CA LEU A 73 13.24 -8.31 10.50
C LEU A 73 12.58 -6.97 10.84
N TYR A 74 11.58 -6.58 10.04
CA TYR A 74 10.79 -5.38 10.28
C TYR A 74 10.09 -5.44 11.65
N LYS A 75 9.43 -6.56 11.94
CA LYS A 75 8.74 -6.80 13.20
C LYS A 75 9.70 -6.71 14.39
N ILE A 76 10.84 -7.39 14.31
CA ILE A 76 11.86 -7.36 15.37
C ILE A 76 12.32 -5.92 15.62
N ARG A 77 12.59 -5.15 14.57
CA ARG A 77 13.00 -3.73 14.69
C ARG A 77 11.94 -2.90 15.40
N GLN A 78 10.66 -3.07 15.03
CA GLN A 78 9.55 -2.33 15.65
C GLN A 78 9.30 -2.71 17.11
N GLU A 79 9.36 -4.00 17.45
CA GLU A 79 9.03 -4.49 18.79
C GLU A 79 10.16 -4.31 19.79
N THR A 80 11.41 -4.47 19.36
CA THR A 80 12.56 -4.43 20.26
C THR A 80 13.24 -3.07 20.31
N GLY A 81 13.10 -2.25 19.26
CA GLY A 81 13.92 -1.05 19.07
C GLY A 81 15.42 -1.34 18.88
N VAL A 82 15.83 -2.62 18.91
CA VAL A 82 17.22 -3.06 18.76
C VAL A 82 17.46 -3.39 17.29
N GLY A 83 17.56 -2.34 16.50
CA GLY A 83 18.13 -2.42 15.16
C GLY A 83 19.64 -2.62 15.25
N THR A 84 20.17 -3.63 14.56
CA THR A 84 21.61 -3.64 14.23
C THR A 84 21.81 -2.84 12.94
N PRO A 85 22.99 -2.23 12.70
CA PRO A 85 23.27 -1.54 11.44
C PRO A 85 22.99 -2.41 10.20
N TYR A 86 23.20 -3.72 10.31
CA TYR A 86 22.93 -4.68 9.24
C TYR A 86 21.43 -4.92 8.99
N THR A 87 20.63 -5.07 10.05
CA THR A 87 19.18 -5.28 9.93
C THR A 87 18.46 -4.01 9.53
N ASP A 88 18.88 -2.86 10.05
CA ASP A 88 18.30 -1.55 9.73
C ASP A 88 18.48 -1.22 8.26
N LEU A 89 19.69 -1.40 7.73
CA LEU A 89 19.97 -1.20 6.31
C LEU A 89 19.05 -2.05 5.42
N ARG A 90 18.77 -3.31 5.80
CA ARG A 90 17.89 -4.20 5.04
C ARG A 90 16.44 -3.75 5.09
N VAL A 91 15.96 -3.33 6.25
CA VAL A 91 14.60 -2.81 6.41
C VAL A 91 14.44 -1.50 5.65
N ASP A 92 15.37 -0.55 5.78
CA ASP A 92 15.32 0.74 5.09
C ASP A 92 15.36 0.57 3.56
N ASN A 93 16.21 -0.34 3.05
CA ASN A 93 16.25 -0.64 1.63
C ASN A 93 14.95 -1.29 1.14
N PHE A 94 14.33 -2.13 1.96
CA PHE A 94 13.03 -2.71 1.66
C PHE A 94 11.94 -1.63 1.59
N GLU A 95 11.84 -0.74 2.59
CA GLU A 95 10.88 0.38 2.59
C GLU A 95 11.04 1.29 1.37
N ARG A 96 12.28 1.72 1.07
CA ARG A 96 12.56 2.56 -0.10
C ARG A 96 12.12 1.92 -1.40
N ARG A 97 12.34 0.61 -1.52
CA ARG A 97 12.03 -0.11 -2.75
C ARG A 97 10.54 -0.45 -2.85
N LEU A 98 9.87 -0.76 -1.74
CA LEU A 98 8.41 -0.85 -1.65
C LEU A 98 7.77 0.46 -2.11
N LEU A 99 8.26 1.60 -1.61
CA LEU A 99 7.78 2.93 -2.00
C LEU A 99 8.00 3.20 -3.49
N THR A 100 9.20 2.93 -3.98
CA THR A 100 9.54 3.09 -5.40
C THR A 100 8.64 2.22 -6.28
N ASP A 101 8.54 0.93 -5.96
CA ASP A 101 7.75 -0.02 -6.74
C ASP A 101 6.26 0.41 -6.73
N PHE A 102 5.72 0.89 -5.61
CA PHE A 102 4.37 1.47 -5.55
C PHE A 102 4.23 2.70 -6.46
N MET A 103 5.16 3.66 -6.40
CA MET A 103 5.09 4.88 -7.21
C MET A 103 5.15 4.64 -8.72
N VAL A 104 5.89 3.61 -9.16
CA VAL A 104 6.09 3.34 -10.60
C VAL A 104 5.11 2.31 -11.17
N SER A 105 4.52 1.45 -10.33
CA SER A 105 3.58 0.40 -10.78
C SER A 105 2.12 0.75 -10.55
N THR A 106 1.84 1.95 -10.04
CA THR A 106 0.49 2.46 -9.81
C THR A 106 0.31 3.83 -10.41
N ASP A 107 -0.92 4.33 -10.42
CA ASP A 107 -1.22 5.70 -10.84
C ASP A 107 -1.17 6.73 -9.70
N TYR A 108 -0.61 6.38 -8.53
CA TYR A 108 -0.59 7.24 -7.34
C TYR A 108 -0.06 8.65 -7.63
N LEU A 109 1.05 8.78 -8.36
CA LEU A 109 1.66 10.09 -8.66
C LEU A 109 0.74 11.00 -9.49
N ARG A 110 -0.18 10.43 -10.28
CA ARG A 110 -1.20 11.20 -11.02
C ARG A 110 -2.34 11.66 -10.12
N GLN A 111 -2.51 11.02 -8.96
CA GLN A 111 -3.58 11.28 -8.02
C GLN A 111 -3.13 11.97 -6.72
N GLN A 112 -1.81 12.12 -6.49
CA GLN A 112 -1.23 12.55 -5.20
C GLN A 112 -1.78 13.88 -4.64
N ASN A 113 -2.27 14.77 -5.50
CA ASN A 113 -2.83 16.06 -5.07
C ASN A 113 -4.31 15.97 -4.63
N LYS A 114 -4.93 14.79 -4.69
CA LYS A 114 -6.32 14.57 -4.27
C LYS A 114 -6.35 14.16 -2.80
N THR A 115 -7.38 14.60 -2.09
CA THR A 115 -7.68 14.09 -0.75
C THR A 115 -8.08 12.63 -0.84
N ASN A 116 -7.30 11.74 -0.20
CA ASN A 116 -7.51 10.28 -0.20
C ASN A 116 -7.58 9.67 -1.63
N PRO A 117 -6.46 9.66 -2.37
CA PRO A 117 -6.42 9.24 -3.77
C PRO A 117 -6.85 7.77 -3.92
N LYS A 118 -7.61 7.47 -4.98
CA LYS A 118 -8.04 6.11 -5.32
C LYS A 118 -7.07 5.52 -6.34
N VAL A 119 -6.08 4.81 -5.85
CA VAL A 119 -4.96 4.27 -6.62
C VAL A 119 -5.35 2.95 -7.29
N SER A 120 -4.95 2.82 -8.56
CA SER A 120 -5.06 1.58 -9.33
C SER A 120 -3.68 1.02 -9.66
N PHE A 121 -3.59 -0.31 -9.68
CA PHE A 121 -2.38 -1.02 -10.05
C PHE A 121 -2.29 -1.10 -11.59
N LEU A 122 -1.22 -0.55 -12.16
CA LEU A 122 -1.03 -0.46 -13.60
C LEU A 122 -0.26 -1.66 -14.16
N GLY A 123 0.49 -2.36 -13.31
CA GLY A 123 1.36 -3.47 -13.70
C GLY A 123 2.76 -3.30 -13.12
N TYR A 124 3.43 -4.42 -12.85
CA TYR A 124 4.72 -4.42 -12.15
C TYR A 124 5.89 -4.31 -13.12
N ARG A 125 6.71 -3.26 -12.97
CA ARG A 125 7.90 -2.99 -13.80
C ARG A 125 7.65 -3.12 -15.30
N LEU A 126 6.57 -2.51 -15.76
CA LEU A 126 6.28 -2.42 -17.18
C LEU A 126 7.44 -1.70 -17.91
N PRO A 127 8.01 -2.31 -18.96
CA PRO A 127 9.03 -1.64 -19.75
C PRO A 127 8.46 -0.35 -20.33
N CYS A 128 9.25 0.73 -20.29
CA CYS A 128 8.88 2.07 -20.78
C CYS A 128 7.69 2.73 -20.05
N SER A 129 7.35 2.31 -18.82
CA SER A 129 6.36 3.04 -18.01
C SER A 129 6.98 4.28 -17.38
N ASN A 130 6.66 5.45 -17.90
CA ASN A 130 6.92 6.73 -17.21
C ASN A 130 5.62 7.19 -16.52
N PRO A 131 5.56 7.29 -15.18
CA PRO A 131 4.35 7.71 -14.47
C PRO A 131 3.89 9.12 -14.85
N TYR A 132 4.79 9.96 -15.35
CA TYR A 132 4.55 11.31 -15.84
C TYR A 132 4.31 11.40 -17.35
N ALA A 133 4.40 10.29 -18.10
CA ALA A 133 4.12 10.34 -19.53
C ALA A 133 2.67 10.74 -19.79
N ARG A 134 2.52 11.78 -20.61
CA ARG A 134 1.26 12.21 -21.23
C ARG A 134 1.37 11.89 -22.71
N PHE A 135 0.49 11.02 -23.22
CA PHE A 135 0.41 10.74 -24.65
C PHE A 135 -0.54 11.74 -25.31
N ASP A 136 -0.13 13.02 -25.29
CA ASP A 136 -0.86 14.06 -25.99
C ASP A 136 -0.52 13.93 -27.49
N GLY A 137 -1.51 13.59 -28.33
CA GLY A 137 -1.35 13.54 -29.80
C GLY A 137 -1.46 12.17 -30.49
N LEU A 138 -1.83 11.09 -29.78
CA LEU A 138 -2.26 9.84 -30.43
C LEU A 138 -3.76 9.94 -30.74
N ALA A 139 -4.08 10.62 -31.84
CA ALA A 139 -5.39 10.60 -32.49
C ALA A 139 -5.36 9.69 -33.72
#